data_AF-A0A382GRM6-F1
#
_entry.id   AF-A0A382GRM6-F1
#
_cell.length_a   1.000
_cell.length_b   1.000
_cell.length_c   1.000
_cell.angle_alpha   90.00
_cell.angle_beta   90.00
_cell.angle_gamma   90.00
#
_symmetry.space_group_name_H-M   'P 1'
#
loop_
_entity.id
_entity.type
_entity.pdbx_description
1 polymer ?
#
loop_
_entity_poly.entity_id
_entity_poly.type
_entity_poly.pdbx_seq_one_letter_code
_entity_poly.pdbx_strand_id
1 'polypeptide(L)'
;MAPEPPARIIPKTGKDDDIDYNYARENYYNLIERNQDAVEEMLEIAKQSEHPRAFEVVGQLIKSGLDANKELMTLHKTRKELSIEKSSGVNVNNAVFVGSTAELQKLLKVKRG
;
A
#
# COMPACT_ATOMS: atom_id res chain seq x y z
N MET A 1 20.00 14.43 -24.78
CA MET A 1 20.20 13.02 -24.40
C MET A 1 19.16 12.72 -23.34
N ALA A 2 18.18 11.87 -23.60
CA ALA A 2 17.17 11.53 -22.60
C ALA A 2 17.87 10.83 -21.42
N PRO A 3 17.51 11.13 -20.15
CA PRO A 3 18.05 10.40 -19.03
C PRO A 3 17.69 8.92 -19.19
N GLU A 4 18.68 8.04 -19.05
CA GLU A 4 18.42 6.61 -19.09
C GLU A 4 17.40 6.25 -17.99
N PRO A 5 16.39 5.44 -18.30
CA PRO A 5 15.44 4.99 -17.28
C PRO A 5 16.22 4.28 -16.17
N PRO A 6 15.92 4.54 -14.89
CA PRO A 6 16.60 3.89 -13.78
C PRO A 6 16.52 2.38 -13.98
N ALA A 7 17.66 1.71 -13.80
CA ALA A 7 17.77 0.26 -14.00
C ALA A 7 16.67 -0.45 -13.20
N ARG A 8 15.81 -1.21 -13.89
CA ARG A 8 14.79 -2.05 -13.24
C ARG A 8 15.52 -2.97 -12.27
N ILE A 9 15.25 -2.82 -10.97
CA ILE A 9 15.81 -3.71 -9.95
C ILE A 9 15.13 -5.07 -10.14
N ILE A 10 15.87 -6.03 -10.69
CA ILE A 10 15.42 -7.42 -10.83
C ILE A 10 15.72 -8.11 -9.50
N PRO A 11 14.70 -8.58 -8.76
CA PRO A 11 14.91 -9.20 -7.46
C PRO A 11 15.75 -10.48 -7.59
N LYS A 12 16.98 -10.45 -7.05
CA LYS A 12 17.80 -11.64 -6.84
C LYS A 12 17.37 -12.29 -5.53
N THR A 13 16.46 -13.26 -5.62
CA THR A 13 16.05 -14.14 -4.50
C THR A 13 15.57 -13.40 -3.24
N GLY A 14 14.29 -13.04 -3.23
CA GLY A 14 13.50 -12.56 -2.09
C GLY A 14 12.02 -12.84 -2.36
N LYS A 15 11.12 -12.67 -1.37
CA LYS A 15 9.67 -12.69 -1.64
C LYS A 15 9.37 -11.48 -2.54
N ASP A 16 9.09 -11.76 -3.80
CA ASP A 16 8.81 -10.78 -4.87
C ASP A 16 7.93 -9.62 -4.38
N ASP A 17 6.86 -9.97 -3.64
CA ASP A 17 5.91 -9.05 -3.00
C ASP A 17 6.55 -7.91 -2.18
N ASP A 18 7.57 -8.20 -1.37
CA ASP A 18 8.18 -7.20 -0.48
C ASP A 18 9.09 -6.25 -1.26
N ILE A 19 9.74 -6.74 -2.32
CA ILE A 19 10.62 -5.95 -3.18
C ILE A 19 9.76 -5.01 -4.03
N ASP A 20 8.71 -5.54 -4.67
CA ASP A 20 7.78 -4.75 -5.47
C ASP A 20 7.06 -3.69 -4.62
N TYR A 21 6.62 -4.04 -3.42
CA TYR A 21 6.00 -3.09 -2.51
C TYR A 21 6.97 -1.95 -2.14
N ASN A 22 8.20 -2.26 -1.75
CA ASN A 22 9.18 -1.25 -1.36
C ASN A 22 9.53 -0.35 -2.56
N TYR A 23 9.70 -0.93 -3.74
CA TYR A 23 9.98 -0.20 -4.98
C TYR A 23 8.81 0.74 -5.34
N ALA A 24 7.57 0.26 -5.28
CA ALA A 24 6.39 1.09 -5.53
C ALA A 24 6.30 2.24 -4.52
N ARG A 25 6.50 1.94 -3.23
CA ARG A 25 6.48 2.94 -2.15
C ARG A 25 7.54 4.02 -2.34
N GLU A 26 8.78 3.64 -2.68
CA GLU A 26 9.86 4.59 -2.95
C GLU A 26 9.54 5.48 -4.17
N ASN A 27 9.00 4.90 -5.24
CA ASN A 27 8.58 5.68 -6.41
C ASN A 27 7.49 6.70 -6.08
N TYR A 28 6.50 6.34 -5.26
CA TYR A 28 5.47 7.29 -4.84
C TYR A 28 6.05 8.43 -4.00
N TYR A 29 6.98 8.17 -3.07
CA TYR A 29 7.65 9.26 -2.34
C TYR A 29 8.42 10.20 -3.26
N ASN A 30 9.25 9.63 -4.15
CA ASN A 30 10.00 10.41 -5.13
C ASN A 30 9.08 11.26 -6.02
N LEU A 31 7.91 10.72 -6.41
CA LEU A 31 6.93 11.45 -7.20
C LEU A 31 6.27 12.59 -6.41
N ILE A 32 5.92 12.35 -5.14
CA ILE A 32 5.28 13.35 -4.26
C ILE A 32 6.24 14.51 -4.00
N GLU A 33 7.51 14.24 -3.70
CA GLU A 33 8.52 15.28 -3.48
C GLU A 33 8.73 16.11 -4.76
N ARG A 34 8.95 15.46 -5.90
CA ARG A 34 9.11 16.17 -7.19
C ARG A 34 7.86 16.94 -7.59
N ASN A 35 6.67 16.48 -7.20
CA ASN A 35 5.43 17.19 -7.47
C ASN A 35 5.35 18.49 -6.67
N GLN A 36 5.81 18.52 -5.41
CA GLN A 36 5.85 19.74 -4.62
C GLN A 36 6.76 20.79 -5.26
N ASP A 37 7.98 20.41 -5.63
CA ASP A 37 8.93 21.29 -6.31
C ASP A 37 8.35 21.82 -7.64
N ALA A 38 7.76 20.92 -8.44
CA ALA A 38 7.17 21.30 -9.72
C ALA A 38 5.95 22.22 -9.57
N VAL A 39 5.14 22.04 -8.52
CA VAL A 39 4.00 22.93 -8.24
C VAL A 39 4.49 24.34 -7.91
N GLU A 40 5.56 24.46 -7.12
CA GLU A 40 6.13 25.76 -6.76
C GLU A 40 6.70 26.48 -8.00
N GLU A 41 7.49 25.78 -8.82
CA GLU A 41 8.06 26.34 -10.05
C GLU A 41 6.95 26.74 -11.05
N MET A 42 5.95 25.88 -11.25
CA MET A 42 4.83 26.17 -12.15
C MET A 42 3.95 27.32 -11.62
N LEU A 43 3.79 27.46 -10.31
CA LEU A 43 3.06 28.58 -9.71
C LEU A 43 3.80 29.90 -9.96
N GLU A 44 5.13 29.91 -9.87
CA GLU A 44 5.93 31.08 -10.18
C GLU A 44 5.80 31.48 -11.66
N ILE A 45 5.91 30.51 -12.57
CA ILE A 45 5.68 30.73 -14.01
C ILE A 45 4.27 31.27 -14.27
N ALA A 46 3.25 30.72 -13.60
CA ALA A 46 1.87 31.16 -13.76
C ALA A 46 1.62 32.60 -13.29
N LYS A 47 2.29 33.02 -12.19
CA LYS A 47 2.26 34.41 -11.72
C LYS A 47 2.91 35.34 -12.72
N GLN A 48 4.08 34.97 -13.26
CA GLN A 48 4.83 35.77 -14.23
C GLN A 48 4.10 35.88 -15.58
N SER A 49 3.39 34.83 -16.00
CA SER A 49 2.71 34.81 -17.29
C SER A 49 1.40 35.60 -17.29
N GLU A 50 0.87 35.98 -16.11
CA GLU A 50 -0.41 36.66 -15.90
C GLU A 50 -1.59 36.01 -16.67
N HIS A 51 -1.49 34.72 -16.99
CA HIS A 51 -2.41 34.04 -17.89
C HIS A 51 -3.27 33.04 -17.11
N PRO A 52 -4.61 33.16 -17.09
CA PRO A 52 -5.48 32.27 -16.32
C PRO A 52 -5.26 30.78 -16.59
N ARG A 53 -4.98 30.42 -17.84
CA ARG A 53 -4.65 29.04 -18.24
C ARG A 53 -3.45 28.45 -17.50
N ALA A 54 -2.45 29.24 -17.12
CA ALA A 54 -1.28 28.75 -16.41
C ALA A 54 -1.66 28.25 -15.00
N PHE A 55 -2.57 28.97 -14.31
CA PHE A 55 -3.11 28.53 -13.01
C PHE A 55 -3.95 27.26 -13.12
N GLU A 56 -4.65 27.04 -14.23
CA GLU A 56 -5.37 25.77 -14.46
C GLU A 56 -4.40 24.59 -14.55
N VAL A 57 -3.25 24.76 -15.22
CA VAL A 57 -2.23 23.71 -15.31
C VAL A 57 -1.61 23.44 -13.94
N VAL A 58 -1.37 24.48 -13.13
CA VAL A 58 -0.94 24.33 -11.72
C VAL A 58 -1.99 23.52 -10.93
N GLY A 59 -3.28 23.84 -11.08
CA GLY A 59 -4.37 23.09 -10.45
C GLY A 59 -4.41 21.61 -10.88
N GLN A 60 -4.15 21.31 -12.15
CA GLN A 60 -4.02 19.94 -12.64
C GLN A 60 -2.82 19.22 -12.03
N LEU A 61 -1.69 19.91 -11.89
CA LEU A 61 -0.48 19.34 -11.29
C LEU A 61 -0.68 19.03 -9.80
N ILE A 62 -1.33 19.93 -9.05
CA ILE A 62 -1.72 19.70 -7.65
C ILE A 62 -2.63 18.48 -7.55
N LYS A 63 -3.63 18.36 -8.43
CA LYS A 63 -4.52 17.20 -8.46
C LYS A 63 -3.74 15.91 -8.68
N SER A 64 -2.79 15.90 -9.62
CA SER A 64 -1.91 14.75 -9.86
C SER A 64 -1.09 14.37 -8.61
N GLY A 65 -0.63 15.36 -7.84
CA GLY A 65 0.05 15.13 -6.56
C GLY A 65 -0.85 14.51 -5.50
N LEU A 66 -2.10 14.96 -5.39
CA LEU A 66 -3.09 14.37 -4.48
C LEU A 66 -3.43 12.92 -4.86
N ASP A 67 -3.57 12.65 -6.15
CA ASP A 67 -3.81 11.29 -6.66
C ASP A 67 -2.62 10.38 -6.33
N ALA A 68 -1.36 10.84 -6.49
CA ALA A 68 -0.18 10.07 -6.07
C ALA A 68 -0.16 9.75 -4.56
N ASN A 69 -0.56 10.71 -3.71
CA ASN A 69 -0.70 10.48 -2.26
C ASN A 69 -1.79 9.43 -1.95
N LYS A 70 -2.90 9.45 -2.68
CA LYS A 70 -3.97 8.48 -2.54
C LYS A 70 -3.50 7.08 -2.94
N GLU A 71 -2.78 6.95 -4.06
CA GLU A 71 -2.21 5.68 -4.51
C GLU A 71 -1.21 5.11 -3.50
N LEU A 72 -0.36 5.95 -2.89
CA LEU A 72 0.51 5.53 -1.79
C LEU A 72 -0.29 4.95 -0.61
N MET A 73 -1.39 5.60 -0.22
CA MET A 73 -2.26 5.10 0.86
C MET A 73 -2.94 3.78 0.48
N THR A 74 -3.40 3.65 -0.76
CA THR A 74 -3.97 2.41 -1.29
C THR A 74 -2.95 1.27 -1.24
N LEU A 75 -1.70 1.53 -1.65
CA LEU A 75 -0.60 0.56 -1.58
C LEU A 75 -0.40 0.02 -0.15
N HIS A 76 -0.45 0.91 0.86
CA HIS A 76 -0.38 0.50 2.27
C HIS A 76 -1.57 -0.37 2.71
N LYS A 77 -2.79 -0.04 2.28
CA LYS A 77 -4.00 -0.83 2.58
C LYS A 77 -3.91 -2.22 1.97
N THR A 78 -3.59 -2.31 0.67
CA THR A 78 -3.46 -3.58 -0.04
C THR A 78 -2.39 -4.48 0.59
N ARG A 79 -1.23 -3.94 1.01
CA ARG A 79 -0.22 -4.73 1.74
C ARG A 79 -0.76 -5.29 3.06
N LYS A 80 -1.53 -4.49 3.79
CA LYS A 80 -2.13 -4.92 5.07
C LYS A 80 -3.18 -6.01 4.86
N GLU A 81 -4.05 -5.84 3.87
CA GLU A 81 -5.07 -6.84 3.51
C GLU A 81 -4.45 -8.18 3.10
N LEU A 82 -3.45 -8.16 2.21
CA LEU A 82 -2.69 -9.35 1.81
C LEU A 82 -1.99 -10.03 3.00
N SER A 83 -1.52 -9.25 3.97
CA SER A 83 -0.91 -9.79 5.20
C SER A 83 -1.93 -10.46 6.12
N ILE A 84 -3.15 -9.89 6.20
CA ILE A 84 -4.26 -10.45 6.99
C ILE A 84 -4.74 -11.76 6.35
N GLU A 85 -4.94 -11.81 5.03
CA GLU A 85 -5.34 -13.04 4.33
C GLU A 85 -4.32 -14.17 4.57
N LYS A 86 -3.01 -13.90 4.48
CA LYS A 86 -1.96 -14.87 4.82
C LYS A 86 -2.03 -15.35 6.27
N SER A 87 -2.54 -14.54 7.21
CA SER A 87 -2.67 -14.88 8.64
C SER A 87 -3.99 -15.57 9.01
N SER A 88 -5.01 -15.48 8.15
CA SER A 88 -6.35 -16.05 8.37
C SER A 88 -6.45 -17.57 8.22
N GLY A 89 -5.32 -18.27 8.05
CA GLY A 89 -5.21 -19.68 8.36
C GLY A 89 -5.39 -19.88 9.87
N VAL A 90 -6.65 -19.89 10.32
CA VAL A 90 -7.01 -20.06 11.74
C VAL A 90 -6.44 -21.39 12.23
N ASN A 91 -5.31 -21.34 12.94
CA ASN A 91 -4.82 -22.50 13.68
C ASN A 91 -5.59 -22.55 15.00
N VAL A 92 -6.72 -23.27 15.00
CA VAL A 92 -7.54 -23.52 16.20
C VAL A 92 -6.80 -24.49 17.13
N ASN A 93 -5.80 -23.98 17.87
CA ASN A 93 -5.03 -24.78 18.83
C ASN A 93 -5.74 -24.96 20.18
N ASN A 94 -6.89 -24.31 20.39
CA ASN A 94 -7.61 -24.39 21.65
C ASN A 94 -9.13 -24.46 21.40
N ALA A 95 -9.63 -25.66 21.10
CA ALA A 95 -11.06 -25.92 21.13
C ALA A 95 -11.54 -25.89 22.59
N VAL A 96 -11.90 -24.71 23.09
CA VAL A 96 -12.55 -24.58 24.40
C VAL A 96 -13.96 -25.16 24.27
N PHE A 97 -14.20 -26.31 24.89
CA PHE A 97 -15.52 -26.90 24.97
C PHE A 97 -16.39 -26.06 25.92
N VAL A 98 -17.34 -25.31 25.38
CA VAL A 98 -18.31 -24.55 26.17
C VAL A 98 -19.54 -25.42 26.36
N GLY A 99 -19.56 -26.18 27.46
CA GLY A 99 -20.64 -27.06 27.87
C GLY A 99 -20.46 -27.50 29.32
N SER A 100 -21.44 -28.24 29.86
CA SER A 100 -21.37 -28.72 31.23
C SER A 100 -20.34 -29.85 31.37
N THR A 101 -19.76 -30.01 32.57
CA THR A 101 -18.84 -31.11 32.88
C THR A 101 -19.46 -32.49 32.64
N ALA A 102 -20.78 -32.60 32.74
CA ALA A 102 -21.55 -33.82 32.46
C ALA A 102 -21.54 -34.20 30.97
N GLU A 103 -21.60 -33.23 30.06
CA GLU A 103 -21.53 -33.47 28.61
C GLU A 103 -20.13 -33.89 28.17
N LEU A 104 -19.10 -33.29 28.78
CA LEU A 104 -17.71 -33.65 28.54
C LEU A 104 -17.42 -35.11 29.00
N GLN A 105 -17.99 -35.53 30.13
CA GLN A 105 -17.89 -36.93 30.58
C GLN A 105 -18.58 -37.92 29.65
N LYS A 106 -19.72 -37.57 29.03
CA LYS A 106 -20.40 -38.43 28.05
C LYS A 106 -19.55 -38.61 26.79
N LEU A 107 -18.98 -37.53 26.26
CA LEU A 107 -18.11 -37.58 25.08
C LEU A 107 -16.85 -38.42 25.31
N LEU A 108 -16.23 -38.31 26.49
CA LEU A 108 -15.05 -39.12 26.84
C LEU A 108 -15.37 -40.62 26.97
N LYS A 109 -16.58 -40.98 27.42
CA LYS A 109 -17.02 -42.38 27.51
C LYS A 109 -17.33 -42.98 26.14
N VAL A 110 -17.95 -42.21 25.25
CA VAL A 110 -18.24 -42.64 23.86
C VAL A 110 -16.95 -42.92 23.08
N LYS A 111 -15.87 -42.15 23.32
CA LYS A 111 -14.59 -42.33 22.62
C LYS A 111 -13.72 -43.48 23.16
N ARG A 112 -14.07 -44.07 24.31
CA ARG A 112 -13.33 -45.19 24.94
C ARG A 112 -13.95 -46.57 24.66
N GLY A 113 -15.02 -46.64 23.87
CA GLY A 113 -15.54 -47.87 23.26
C GLY A 113 -15.21 -47.90 21.78
#